data_AF-A0A6G0WEV4-F1
#
_entry.id   AF-A0A6G0WEV4-F1
#
_cell.length_a   1.000
_cell.length_b   1.000
_cell.length_c   1.000
_cell.angle_alpha   90.00
_cell.angle_beta   90.00
_cell.angle_gamma   90.00
#
_symmetry.space_group_name_H-M   'P 1'
#
loop_
_entity.id
_entity.type
_entity.pdbx_description
1 polymer ?
#
loop_
_entity_poly.entity_id
_entity_poly.type
_entity_poly.pdbx_seq_one_letter_code
_entity_poly.pdbx_strand_id
1 'polypeptide(L)'
;MRDTLTNQLGVWSGMWSFIETKLANPLPIQMVIAMSFLVCLGFHYNLVLPFQIKDDVCAKIMINDPLGRLSASSTYLKYSHFTWYFFAMSFGPFLFTTMTDLVPEVCCIVSAIGFVLDAIYQDLKEHMEDYEERMNELLDAKE
;
A
#
# COMPACT_ATOMS: atom_id res chain seq x y z
N MET A 1 2.42 -5.89 -10.01
CA MET A 1 1.05 -5.50 -9.60
C MET A 1 0.04 -6.67 -9.54
N ARG A 2 -0.12 -7.48 -10.61
CA ARG A 2 -1.10 -8.59 -10.65
C ARG A 2 -0.89 -9.66 -9.56
N ASP A 3 0.36 -10.00 -9.27
CA ASP A 3 0.70 -11.00 -8.25
C ASP A 3 0.40 -10.48 -6.83
N THR A 4 0.60 -9.18 -6.60
CA THR A 4 0.30 -8.54 -5.32
C THR A 4 -1.20 -8.52 -5.04
N LEU A 5 -2.00 -8.17 -6.05
CA LEU A 5 -3.46 -8.15 -5.92
C LEU A 5 -4.02 -9.57 -5.67
N THR A 6 -3.45 -10.58 -6.34
CA THR A 6 -3.83 -11.99 -6.16
C THR A 6 -3.50 -12.49 -4.76
N ASN A 7 -2.33 -12.14 -4.24
CA ASN A 7 -1.93 -12.47 -2.87
C ASN A 7 -2.82 -11.75 -1.83
N GLN A 8 -3.16 -10.48 -2.05
CA GLN A 8 -4.07 -9.73 -1.18
C GLN A 8 -5.50 -10.33 -1.19
N LEU A 9 -5.99 -10.77 -2.35
CA LEU A 9 -7.27 -11.49 -2.49
C LEU A 9 -7.31 -12.79 -1.67
N GLY A 10 -6.24 -13.58 -1.70
CA GLY A 10 -6.13 -14.79 -0.88
C GLY A 10 -6.28 -14.48 0.61
N VAL A 11 -5.58 -13.44 1.09
CA VAL A 11 -5.62 -13.06 2.50
C VAL A 11 -6.97 -12.48 2.89
N TRP A 12 -7.59 -11.65 2.04
CA TRP A 12 -8.93 -11.12 2.29
C TRP A 12 -9.99 -12.22 2.37
N SER A 13 -9.91 -13.24 1.50
CA SER A 13 -10.82 -14.39 1.58
C SER A 13 -10.66 -15.17 2.89
N GLY A 14 -9.40 -15.29 3.37
CA GLY A 14 -9.08 -15.91 4.66
C GLY A 14 -9.59 -15.09 5.84
N MET A 15 -9.41 -13.77 5.81
CA MET A 15 -9.94 -12.84 6.82
C MET A 15 -11.47 -12.88 6.88
N TRP A 16 -12.13 -12.90 5.71
CA TRP A 16 -13.58 -12.97 5.62
C TRP A 16 -14.14 -14.23 6.30
N SER A 17 -13.58 -15.39 5.94
CA SER A 17 -13.95 -16.69 6.53
C SER A 17 -13.66 -16.75 8.03
N PHE A 18 -12.54 -16.16 8.47
CA PHE A 18 -12.17 -16.07 9.89
C PHE A 18 -13.18 -15.23 10.68
N ILE A 19 -13.63 -14.11 10.13
CA ILE A 19 -14.58 -13.22 10.81
C ILE A 19 -15.96 -13.87 10.94
N GLU A 20 -16.44 -14.52 9.89
CA GLU A 20 -17.73 -15.25 9.93
C GLU A 20 -17.74 -16.35 10.98
N THR A 21 -16.59 -16.98 11.24
CA THR A 21 -16.50 -18.10 12.17
C THR A 21 -16.19 -17.68 13.61
N LYS A 22 -15.54 -16.54 13.83
CA LYS A 22 -15.05 -16.13 15.16
C LYS A 22 -15.83 -14.99 15.80
N LEU A 23 -16.52 -14.14 15.04
CA LEU A 23 -17.24 -12.99 15.60
C LEU A 23 -18.73 -13.28 15.77
N ALA A 24 -19.27 -12.92 16.95
CA ALA A 24 -20.71 -13.00 17.21
C ALA A 24 -21.51 -11.97 16.39
N ASN A 25 -20.89 -10.84 16.03
CA ASN A 25 -21.46 -9.84 15.14
C ASN A 25 -20.42 -9.43 14.07
N PRO A 26 -20.32 -10.17 12.96
CA PRO A 26 -19.26 -9.97 11.96
C PRO A 26 -19.47 -8.73 11.09
N LEU A 27 -20.70 -8.21 11.00
CA LEU A 27 -21.11 -7.22 10.02
C LEU A 27 -20.25 -5.93 10.02
N PRO A 28 -19.95 -5.30 11.18
CA PRO A 28 -19.16 -4.07 11.19
C PRO A 28 -17.74 -4.27 10.67
N ILE A 29 -17.10 -5.40 11.02
CA ILE A 29 -15.74 -5.70 10.58
C ILE A 29 -15.70 -6.12 9.10
N GLN A 30 -16.71 -6.88 8.65
CA GLN A 30 -16.87 -7.20 7.23
C GLN A 30 -17.00 -5.94 6.37
N MET A 31 -17.75 -4.94 6.84
CA MET A 31 -17.84 -3.64 6.15
C MET A 31 -16.49 -2.94 6.08
N VAL A 32 -15.70 -2.94 7.16
CA VAL A 32 -14.35 -2.33 7.16
C VAL A 32 -13.44 -3.02 6.14
N ILE A 33 -13.49 -4.36 6.06
CA ILE A 33 -12.70 -5.12 5.08
C ILE A 33 -13.18 -4.88 3.65
N ALA A 34 -14.50 -4.84 3.42
CA ALA A 34 -15.04 -4.54 2.11
C ALA A 34 -14.65 -3.12 1.65
N MET A 35 -14.68 -2.14 2.56
CA MET A 35 -14.26 -0.77 2.26
C MET A 35 -12.75 -0.68 2.01
N SER A 36 -11.91 -1.36 2.80
CA SER A 36 -10.47 -1.38 2.57
C SER A 36 -10.13 -2.04 1.22
N PHE A 37 -10.83 -3.12 0.86
CA PHE A 37 -10.75 -3.76 -0.45
C PHE A 37 -11.05 -2.77 -1.59
N LEU A 38 -12.18 -2.06 -1.50
CA LEU A 38 -12.59 -1.09 -2.51
C LEU A 38 -11.58 0.07 -2.63
N VAL A 39 -11.04 0.53 -1.51
CA VAL A 39 -9.99 1.57 -1.49
C VAL A 39 -8.73 1.06 -2.17
N CYS A 40 -8.28 -0.16 -1.87
CA CYS A 40 -7.10 -0.76 -2.50
C CYS A 40 -7.29 -0.95 -4.01
N LEU A 41 -8.48 -1.38 -4.45
CA LEU A 41 -8.83 -1.42 -5.88
C LEU A 41 -8.83 -0.02 -6.49
N GLY A 42 -9.35 0.97 -5.77
CA GLY A 42 -9.30 2.36 -6.20
C GLY A 42 -7.87 2.85 -6.43
N PHE A 43 -6.92 2.48 -5.57
CA PHE A 43 -5.50 2.76 -5.80
C PHE A 43 -4.97 2.03 -7.03
N HIS A 44 -5.29 0.74 -7.18
CA HIS A 44 -4.88 -0.05 -8.36
C HIS A 44 -5.35 0.57 -9.69
N TYR A 45 -6.53 1.18 -9.71
CA TYR A 45 -7.08 1.85 -10.90
C TYR A 45 -6.82 3.36 -10.95
N ASN A 46 -5.94 3.91 -10.10
CA ASN A 46 -5.63 5.34 -10.04
C ASN A 46 -6.87 6.25 -9.80
N LEU A 47 -7.87 5.76 -9.06
CA LEU A 47 -9.13 6.46 -8.81
C LEU A 47 -9.16 7.24 -7.48
N VAL A 48 -8.17 7.02 -6.60
CA VAL A 48 -8.20 7.56 -5.22
C VAL A 48 -7.38 8.84 -5.08
N LEU A 49 -6.12 8.83 -5.52
CA LEU A 49 -5.23 9.98 -5.43
C LEU A 49 -5.10 10.70 -6.78
N PRO A 50 -5.38 12.01 -6.85
CA PRO A 50 -5.09 12.82 -8.03
C PRO A 50 -3.59 12.84 -8.34
N PHE A 51 -3.24 12.84 -9.63
CA PHE A 51 -1.85 12.90 -10.10
C PHE A 51 -1.04 14.06 -9.49
N GLN A 52 -1.65 15.22 -9.29
CA GLN A 52 -0.99 16.40 -8.69
C GLN A 52 -0.47 16.15 -7.27
N ILE A 53 -1.24 15.43 -6.45
CA ILE A 53 -0.82 15.11 -5.08
C ILE A 53 0.34 14.12 -5.13
N LYS A 54 0.28 13.16 -6.06
CA LYS A 54 1.36 12.19 -6.25
C LYS A 54 2.65 12.88 -6.70
N ASP A 55 2.58 13.80 -7.66
CA ASP A 55 3.72 14.59 -8.13
C ASP A 55 4.35 15.42 -6.99
N ASP A 56 3.55 16.14 -6.18
CA ASP A 56 4.04 16.91 -5.04
C ASP A 56 4.75 16.05 -3.99
N VAL A 57 4.20 14.86 -3.75
CA VAL A 57 4.77 13.90 -2.81
C VAL A 57 6.07 13.32 -3.38
N CYS A 58 6.11 12.92 -4.65
CA CYS A 58 7.31 12.43 -5.32
C CYS A 58 8.43 13.48 -5.33
N ALA A 59 8.11 14.73 -5.67
CA ALA A 59 9.07 15.84 -5.68
C ALA A 59 9.71 16.09 -4.30
N LYS A 60 8.99 15.82 -3.20
CA LYS A 60 9.53 15.96 -1.84
C LYS A 60 10.39 14.79 -1.39
N ILE A 61 10.10 13.58 -1.86
CA ILE A 61 10.74 12.35 -1.37
C ILE A 61 11.96 11.99 -2.21
N MET A 62 11.96 12.30 -3.50
CA MET A 62 13.05 11.95 -4.41
C MET A 62 14.34 12.69 -4.06
N ILE A 63 15.42 11.91 -4.05
CA ILE A 63 16.77 12.44 -3.82
C ILE A 63 17.37 12.86 -5.15
N ASN A 64 17.91 14.08 -5.17
CA ASN A 64 18.73 14.56 -6.28
C ASN A 64 20.14 13.94 -6.19
N ASP A 65 20.60 13.36 -7.28
CA ASP A 65 22.00 12.99 -7.46
C ASP A 65 22.86 14.28 -7.48
N PRO A 66 24.15 14.26 -7.07
CA PRO A 66 25.12 15.34 -7.28
C PRO A 66 25.13 16.00 -8.67
N LEU A 67 24.63 15.32 -9.71
CA LEU A 67 24.47 15.85 -11.07
C LEU A 67 23.11 16.56 -11.31
N GLY A 68 22.26 16.69 -10.29
CA GLY A 68 20.92 17.29 -10.38
C GLY A 68 19.84 16.38 -10.98
N ARG A 69 20.19 15.16 -11.35
CA ARG A 69 19.23 14.15 -11.88
C ARG A 69 18.48 13.48 -10.74
N LEU A 70 17.20 13.18 -10.98
CA LEU A 70 16.37 12.44 -10.05
C LEU A 70 16.64 10.94 -10.20
N SER A 71 16.68 10.23 -9.08
CA SER A 71 16.84 8.77 -9.08
C SER A 71 15.81 8.12 -8.15
N ALA A 72 14.83 7.42 -8.74
CA ALA A 72 13.87 6.64 -7.98
C ALA A 72 14.53 5.41 -7.36
N SER A 73 15.56 4.83 -7.99
CA SER A 73 16.28 3.65 -7.46
C SER A 73 16.99 3.89 -6.12
N SER A 74 17.67 5.04 -5.97
CA SER A 74 18.27 5.46 -4.70
C SER A 74 17.21 5.73 -3.62
N THR A 75 16.09 6.30 -4.05
CA THR A 75 14.92 6.55 -3.20
C THR A 75 14.32 5.21 -2.72
N TYR A 76 14.11 4.23 -3.61
CA TYR A 76 13.60 2.90 -3.25
C TYR A 76 14.45 2.19 -2.21
N LEU A 77 15.78 2.24 -2.34
CA LEU A 77 16.66 1.57 -1.41
C LEU A 77 16.49 2.12 0.02
N LYS A 78 16.32 3.45 0.14
CA LYS A 78 16.12 4.12 1.42
C LYS A 78 14.76 3.83 2.04
N TYR A 79 13.72 3.69 1.19
CA TYR A 79 12.35 3.44 1.63
C TYR A 79 11.94 1.95 1.62
N SER A 80 12.84 1.04 1.24
CA SER A 80 12.62 -0.42 1.24
C SER A 80 12.10 -0.94 2.59
N HIS A 81 12.61 -0.40 3.70
CA HIS A 81 12.17 -0.75 5.04
C HIS A 81 10.67 -0.48 5.28
N PHE A 82 10.07 0.53 4.64
CA PHE A 82 8.64 0.81 4.78
C PHE A 82 7.77 -0.30 4.20
N THR A 83 8.19 -0.93 3.10
CA THR A 83 7.49 -2.10 2.54
C THR A 83 7.39 -3.21 3.60
N TRP A 84 8.49 -3.45 4.33
CA TRP A 84 8.50 -4.44 5.40
C TRP A 84 7.58 -4.07 6.56
N TYR A 85 7.55 -2.79 6.96
CA TYR A 85 6.64 -2.32 8.02
C TYR A 85 5.16 -2.46 7.63
N PHE A 86 4.78 -2.08 6.41
CA PHE A 86 3.40 -2.21 5.95
C PHE A 86 2.99 -3.67 5.78
N PHE A 87 3.89 -4.52 5.29
CA PHE A 87 3.67 -5.95 5.23
C PHE A 87 3.46 -6.55 6.63
N ALA A 88 4.33 -6.22 7.59
CA ALA A 88 4.20 -6.67 8.97
C ALA A 88 2.91 -6.15 9.64
N MET A 89 2.49 -4.92 9.35
CA MET A 89 1.24 -4.35 9.84
C MET A 89 0.00 -5.00 9.22
N SER A 90 0.09 -5.45 7.98
CA SER A 90 -1.02 -6.12 7.28
C SER A 90 -1.18 -7.58 7.74
N PHE A 91 -0.08 -8.32 7.79
CA PHE A 91 -0.09 -9.77 8.08
C PHE A 91 0.09 -10.10 9.56
N GLY A 92 0.88 -9.31 10.29
CA GLY A 92 1.23 -9.58 11.69
C GLY A 92 0.00 -9.68 12.60
N PRO A 93 -0.91 -8.69 12.60
CA PRO A 93 -2.12 -8.75 13.42
C PRO A 93 -3.03 -9.92 13.05
N PHE A 94 -3.17 -10.24 11.77
CA PHE A 94 -3.97 -11.38 11.33
C PHE A 94 -3.38 -12.70 11.83
N LEU A 95 -2.08 -12.94 11.63
CA LEU A 95 -1.41 -14.15 12.15
C LEU A 95 -1.52 -14.23 13.67
N PHE A 96 -1.31 -13.11 14.36
CA PHE A 96 -1.45 -13.03 15.82
C PHE A 96 -2.85 -13.44 16.30
N THR A 97 -3.91 -12.99 15.62
CA THR A 97 -5.28 -13.40 15.96
C THR A 97 -5.55 -14.87 15.75
N THR A 98 -5.04 -15.45 14.65
CA THR A 98 -5.23 -16.88 14.39
C THR A 98 -4.55 -17.78 15.44
N MET A 99 -3.52 -17.28 16.12
CA MET A 99 -2.78 -18.04 17.14
C MET A 99 -3.27 -17.81 18.58
N THR A 100 -3.77 -16.61 18.90
CA THR A 100 -4.02 -16.21 20.30
C THR A 100 -5.49 -15.96 20.63
N ASP A 101 -6.38 -15.91 19.63
CA ASP A 101 -7.81 -15.57 19.77
C ASP A 101 -8.07 -14.25 20.54
N LEU A 102 -7.05 -13.39 20.68
CA LEU A 102 -7.12 -12.18 21.48
C LEU A 102 -7.61 -11.00 20.62
N VAL A 103 -8.78 -10.47 20.95
CA VAL A 103 -9.39 -9.27 20.34
C VAL A 103 -9.35 -9.27 18.80
N PRO A 104 -10.02 -10.23 18.14
CA PRO A 104 -9.95 -10.41 16.69
C PRO A 104 -10.41 -9.18 15.90
N GLU A 105 -11.34 -8.41 16.46
CA GLU A 105 -11.89 -7.18 15.87
C GLU A 105 -10.80 -6.12 15.62
N VAL A 106 -10.01 -5.80 16.64
CA VAL A 106 -8.97 -4.76 16.57
C VAL A 106 -7.89 -5.16 15.58
N CYS A 107 -7.44 -6.40 15.63
CA CYS A 107 -6.43 -6.89 14.71
C CYS A 107 -6.91 -6.93 13.25
N CYS A 108 -8.17 -7.27 12.99
CA CYS A 108 -8.72 -7.17 11.63
C CYS A 108 -8.74 -5.73 11.11
N ILE A 109 -9.05 -4.75 11.97
CA ILE A 109 -9.00 -3.33 11.64
C ILE A 109 -7.56 -2.89 11.35
N VAL A 110 -6.59 -3.26 12.20
CA VAL A 110 -5.17 -2.92 12.00
C VAL A 110 -4.66 -3.54 10.70
N SER A 111 -4.99 -4.81 10.42
CA SER A 111 -4.66 -5.46 9.16
C SER A 111 -5.28 -4.73 7.96
N ALA A 112 -6.56 -4.35 8.03
CA ALA A 112 -7.23 -3.60 6.97
C ALA A 112 -6.55 -2.25 6.68
N ILE A 113 -6.14 -1.53 7.72
CA ILE A 113 -5.37 -0.28 7.59
C ILE A 113 -4.00 -0.55 6.95
N GLY A 114 -3.32 -1.62 7.38
CA GLY A 114 -2.06 -2.06 6.80
C GLY A 114 -2.17 -2.27 5.28
N PHE A 115 -3.21 -2.96 4.82
CA PHE A 115 -3.44 -3.18 3.38
C PHE A 115 -3.64 -1.89 2.60
N VAL A 116 -4.40 -0.93 3.15
CA VAL A 116 -4.60 0.37 2.51
C VAL A 116 -3.29 1.15 2.42
N LEU A 117 -2.48 1.15 3.47
CA LEU A 117 -1.18 1.81 3.48
C LEU A 117 -0.20 1.16 2.50
N ASP A 118 -0.19 -0.17 2.41
CA ASP A 118 0.61 -0.91 1.43
C ASP A 118 0.18 -0.56 -0.01
N ALA A 119 -1.12 -0.50 -0.28
CA ALA A 119 -1.65 -0.11 -1.58
C ALA A 119 -1.26 1.33 -1.97
N ILE A 120 -1.37 2.29 -1.03
CA ILE A 120 -0.91 3.68 -1.22
C ILE A 120 0.58 3.71 -1.55
N TYR A 121 1.38 2.96 -0.79
CA TYR A 121 2.82 2.96 -0.97
C TYR A 121 3.22 2.38 -2.34
N GLN A 122 2.59 1.29 -2.78
CA GLN A 122 2.82 0.69 -4.10
C GLN A 122 2.38 1.62 -5.23
N ASP A 123 1.25 2.29 -5.10
CA ASP A 123 0.76 3.28 -6.06
C ASP A 123 1.74 4.46 -6.19
N LEU A 124 2.22 4.99 -5.07
CA LEU A 124 3.23 6.05 -5.07
C LEU A 124 4.58 5.57 -5.63
N LYS A 125 4.92 4.29 -5.36
CA LYS A 125 6.11 3.66 -5.91
C LYS A 125 6.08 3.67 -7.43
N GLU A 126 5.02 3.17 -8.04
CA GLU A 126 4.92 3.15 -9.50
C GLU A 126 4.93 4.56 -10.09
N HIS A 127 4.23 5.51 -9.46
CA HIS A 127 4.21 6.91 -9.90
C HIS A 127 5.58 7.61 -9.81
N MET A 128 6.45 7.19 -8.90
CA MET A 128 7.82 7.73 -8.81
C MET A 128 8.68 7.35 -10.02
N GLU A 129 8.49 6.15 -10.61
CA GLU A 129 9.23 5.75 -11.83
C GLU A 129 8.83 6.65 -13.00
N ASP A 130 7.52 6.85 -13.19
CA ASP A 130 6.97 7.73 -14.23
C ASP A 130 7.37 9.21 -14.02
N TYR A 131 7.50 9.65 -12.77
CA TYR A 131 7.96 11.01 -12.46
C TYR A 131 9.47 11.19 -12.73
N GLU A 132 10.29 10.19 -12.43
CA GLU A 132 11.73 10.20 -12.76
C GLU A 132 11.93 10.36 -14.27
N GLU A 133 11.25 9.53 -15.07
CA GLU A 133 11.36 9.55 -16.53
C GLU A 133 10.98 10.93 -17.09
N ARG A 134 9.81 11.47 -16.71
CA ARG A 134 9.34 12.78 -17.16
C ARG A 134 10.29 13.92 -16.80
N MET A 135 10.87 13.91 -15.60
CA MET A 135 11.77 14.98 -15.17
C MET A 135 13.14 14.91 -15.83
N ASN A 136 13.66 13.70 -16.07
CA ASN A 136 14.92 13.52 -16.78
C ASN A 136 14.79 13.92 -18.26
N GLU A 137 13.67 13.60 -18.92
CA GLU A 137 13.36 14.11 -20.27
C GLU A 137 13.34 15.65 -20.33
N LEU A 138 12.75 16.31 -19.32
CA LEU A 138 12.71 17.77 -19.24
C LEU A 138 14.08 18.42 -18.98
N LEU A 139 15.00 17.70 -18.33
CA LEU A 139 16.37 18.16 -18.14
C LEU A 139 17.16 18.02 -19.46
N ASP A 140 17.06 16.86 -20.11
CA ASP A 140 17.76 16.60 -21.37
C ASP A 140 17.25 17.51 -22.51
N ALA A 141 15.98 17.95 -22.47
CA ALA A 141 15.44 18.91 -23.44
C ALA A 141 15.90 20.37 -23.23
N LYS A 142 16.50 20.70 -22.07
CA LYS A 142 17.01 22.04 -21.75
C LYS A 142 18.50 22.21 -22.05
N GLU A 143 19.24 21.12 -22.20
CA GLU A 143 20.64 21.10 -22.65
C GLU A 143 20.74 21.17 -24.18
#